data_AF-A0A8J2HHS6-F1
#
_entry.id   AF-A0A8J2HHS6-F1
#
_cell.length_a   1.000
_cell.length_b   1.000
_cell.length_c   1.000
_cell.angle_alpha   90.00
_cell.angle_beta   90.00
_cell.angle_gamma   90.00
#
_symmetry.space_group_name_H-M   'P 1'
#
loop_
_entity.id
_entity.type
_entity.pdbx_description
1 polymer ?
#
loop_
_entity_poly.entity_id
_entity_poly.type
_entity_poly.pdbx_seq_one_letter_code
_entity_poly.pdbx_strand_id
1 'polypeptide(L)'
;MPELLNDPLVYLQTNKDPTRKYQDKVNGIIAVLLEESVICDQKARYLKAHNTLPPRLYELRKIHKPGCKLRPVVSCIKSPCYKLAKFLHGLLTPLINTFEFNIRNSTEMVRFINNTRLPPDYILVSLDVVSLFTNIPKALVLEIINEEYETIRELVKVSKGKLCSLINVCFKTSYFTFNNVFYLQLDGSSMGNPASPVLANLVMDYRNNYPTKFIDCCINKFKSKHMDERRDNLIADKQENRFRFPYIRGLSQNIMRCFRVTDWKPAFYNIKKAGDILD
;
A
#
# COMPACT_ATOMS: atom_id res chain seq x y z
N MET A 1 1.83 -21.03 6.11
CA MET A 1 1.05 -20.05 6.91
C MET A 1 1.64 -19.76 8.28
N PRO A 2 2.02 -20.75 9.12
CA PRO A 2 2.58 -20.48 10.45
C PRO A 2 3.80 -19.56 10.37
N GLU A 3 4.69 -19.78 9.40
CA GLU A 3 5.87 -18.93 9.18
C GLU A 3 5.53 -17.47 8.86
N LEU A 4 4.44 -17.17 8.16
CA LEU A 4 4.03 -15.79 7.88
C LEU A 4 3.47 -15.11 9.14
N LEU A 5 2.63 -15.83 9.90
CA LEU A 5 2.00 -15.31 11.11
C LEU A 5 2.98 -15.23 12.30
N ASN A 6 4.13 -15.90 12.18
CA ASN A 6 5.21 -15.84 13.15
C ASN A 6 6.13 -14.63 12.97
N ASP A 7 5.93 -13.76 11.96
CA ASP A 7 6.70 -12.52 11.83
C ASP A 7 6.24 -11.50 12.88
N PRO A 8 7.02 -11.28 13.95
CA PRO A 8 6.61 -10.43 15.07
C PRO A 8 6.58 -8.94 14.70
N LEU A 9 7.15 -8.57 13.54
CA LEU A 9 7.13 -7.18 13.06
C LEU A 9 5.83 -6.85 12.34
N VAL A 10 5.14 -7.86 11.79
CA VAL A 10 3.91 -7.67 11.03
C VAL A 10 2.68 -8.06 11.86
N TYR A 11 2.78 -9.15 12.62
CA TYR A 11 1.65 -9.71 13.36
C TYR A 11 1.97 -9.86 14.85
N LEU A 12 1.01 -9.45 15.68
CA LEU A 12 1.02 -9.70 17.12
C LEU A 12 -0.13 -10.63 17.48
N GLN A 13 0.21 -11.82 17.98
CA GLN A 13 -0.77 -12.76 18.49
C GLN A 13 -1.42 -12.24 19.78
N THR A 14 -2.73 -12.43 19.92
CA THR A 14 -3.49 -12.07 21.13
C THR A 14 -4.37 -13.22 21.60
N ASN A 15 -4.49 -13.35 22.92
CA ASN A 15 -5.33 -14.39 23.55
C ASN A 15 -6.78 -13.92 23.80
N LYS A 16 -7.10 -12.68 23.45
CA LYS A 16 -8.41 -12.07 23.65
C LYS A 16 -8.97 -11.59 22.33
N ASP A 17 -10.24 -11.87 22.10
CA ASP A 17 -11.00 -11.36 20.96
C ASP A 17 -11.21 -9.84 21.10
N PRO A 18 -10.63 -9.01 20.21
CA PRO A 18 -10.78 -7.55 20.30
C PRO A 18 -12.03 -7.04 19.55
N THR A 19 -12.87 -7.91 19.00
CA THR A 19 -14.00 -7.54 18.12
C THR A 19 -14.91 -6.52 18.77
N ARG A 20 -15.35 -6.75 20.01
CA ARG A 20 -16.25 -5.82 20.71
C ARG A 20 -15.59 -4.46 20.95
N LYS A 21 -14.34 -4.45 21.42
CA LYS A 21 -13.54 -3.23 21.62
C LYS A 21 -13.44 -2.40 20.34
N TYR A 22 -13.22 -3.05 19.19
CA TYR A 22 -13.12 -2.37 17.91
C TYR A 22 -14.49 -1.92 17.37
N GLN A 23 -15.56 -2.66 17.64
CA GLN A 23 -16.93 -2.21 17.36
C GLN A 23 -17.26 -0.92 18.09
N ASP A 24 -16.99 -0.86 19.39
CA ASP A 24 -17.29 0.32 20.21
C ASP A 24 -16.45 1.52 19.73
N LYS A 25 -15.17 1.29 19.38
CA LYS A 25 -14.29 2.32 18.81
C LYS A 25 -14.78 2.86 17.47
N VAL A 26 -15.20 1.98 16.56
CA VAL A 26 -15.75 2.39 15.25
C VAL A 26 -17.04 3.18 15.44
N ASN A 27 -17.95 2.71 16.30
CA ASN A 27 -19.20 3.40 16.58
C ASN A 27 -18.98 4.76 17.25
N GLY A 28 -17.97 4.90 18.12
CA GLY A 28 -17.59 6.20 18.69
C GLY A 28 -17.15 7.21 17.63
N ILE A 29 -16.37 6.78 16.63
CA ILE A 29 -15.96 7.66 15.52
C ILE A 29 -17.17 8.06 14.67
N ILE A 30 -18.11 7.13 14.42
CA ILE A 30 -19.34 7.44 13.69
C ILE A 30 -20.21 8.44 14.45
N ALA A 31 -20.27 8.34 15.79
CA ALA A 31 -20.99 9.31 16.62
C ALA A 31 -20.39 10.71 16.49
N VAL A 32 -19.06 10.84 16.57
CA VAL A 32 -18.34 12.11 16.38
C VAL A 32 -18.60 12.70 14.98
N LEU A 33 -18.62 11.87 13.94
CA LEU A 33 -18.91 12.34 12.58
C LEU A 33 -20.36 12.84 12.42
N LEU A 34 -21.30 12.25 13.16
CA LEU A 34 -22.70 12.66 13.16
C LEU A 34 -22.89 13.97 13.92
N GLU A 35 -22.31 14.07 15.13
CA GLU A 35 -22.37 15.26 15.98
C GLU A 35 -21.83 16.50 15.26
N GLU A 36 -20.74 16.35 14.53
CA GLU A 36 -20.15 17.43 13.74
C GLU A 36 -20.76 17.60 12.34
N SER A 37 -21.90 16.96 12.06
CA SER A 37 -22.63 17.08 10.79
C SER A 37 -21.81 16.72 9.53
N VAL A 38 -20.75 15.92 9.67
CA VAL A 38 -19.96 15.39 8.53
C VAL A 38 -20.77 14.33 7.78
N ILE A 39 -21.64 13.61 8.49
CA ILE A 39 -22.56 12.63 7.93
C ILE A 39 -23.98 12.87 8.46
N CYS A 40 -24.99 12.59 7.65
CA CYS A 40 -26.39 12.64 8.09
C CYS A 40 -26.76 11.42 8.96
N ASP A 41 -27.86 11.52 9.71
CA ASP A 41 -28.41 10.44 10.54
C ASP A 41 -28.57 9.11 9.79
N GLN A 42 -29.10 9.17 8.56
CA GLN A 42 -29.30 7.97 7.75
C GLN A 42 -27.96 7.28 7.45
N LYS A 43 -26.93 8.06 7.12
CA LYS A 43 -25.59 7.55 6.87
C LYS A 43 -24.96 7.00 8.14
N ALA A 44 -25.11 7.68 9.27
CA ALA A 44 -24.62 7.20 10.56
C ALA A 44 -25.25 5.86 10.96
N ARG A 45 -26.58 5.71 10.82
CA ARG A 45 -27.29 4.43 11.04
C ARG A 45 -26.78 3.32 10.13
N TYR A 46 -26.54 3.64 8.86
CA TYR A 46 -25.97 2.67 7.91
C TYR A 46 -24.56 2.24 8.33
N LEU A 47 -23.71 3.19 8.71
CA LEU A 47 -22.30 2.93 9.05
C LEU A 47 -22.12 2.21 10.40
N LYS A 48 -23.03 2.43 11.36
CA LYS A 48 -22.95 1.78 12.67
C LYS A 48 -22.83 0.26 12.53
N ALA A 49 -21.94 -0.28 13.35
CA ALA A 49 -21.57 -1.67 13.38
C ALA A 49 -22.32 -2.35 14.54
N HIS A 50 -23.04 -3.42 14.23
CA HIS A 50 -23.83 -4.21 15.17
C HIS A 50 -23.58 -5.69 14.92
N ASN A 51 -23.57 -6.51 15.97
CA ASN A 51 -23.39 -7.97 15.90
C ASN A 51 -22.21 -8.36 14.99
N THR A 52 -21.08 -7.67 15.18
CA THR A 52 -19.92 -7.82 14.31
C THR A 52 -19.21 -9.15 14.56
N LEU A 53 -18.52 -9.63 13.52
CA LEU A 53 -17.73 -10.85 13.58
C LEU A 53 -16.24 -10.50 13.42
N PRO A 54 -15.33 -11.27 14.05
CA PRO A 54 -13.91 -11.12 13.79
C PRO A 54 -13.62 -11.43 12.31
N PRO A 55 -12.81 -10.62 11.61
CA PRO A 55 -12.32 -10.95 10.29
C PRO A 55 -11.61 -12.29 10.29
N ARG A 56 -11.72 -13.06 9.20
CA ARG A 56 -11.13 -14.41 9.11
C ARG A 56 -10.06 -14.46 8.04
N LEU A 57 -8.88 -14.93 8.40
CA LEU A 57 -7.84 -15.23 7.42
C LEU A 57 -8.14 -16.56 6.72
N TYR A 58 -8.04 -16.56 5.40
CA TYR A 58 -8.10 -17.76 4.58
C TYR A 58 -7.06 -17.66 3.46
N GLU A 59 -6.76 -18.79 2.84
CA GLU A 59 -5.73 -18.88 1.81
C GLU A 59 -6.34 -19.21 0.44
N LEU A 60 -5.84 -18.53 -0.60
CA LEU A 60 -6.15 -18.84 -1.99
C LEU A 60 -4.88 -19.36 -2.69
N ARG A 61 -5.00 -20.43 -3.48
CA ARG A 61 -3.87 -20.96 -4.25
C ARG A 61 -3.60 -20.11 -5.49
N LYS A 62 -2.35 -19.68 -5.67
CA LYS A 62 -1.86 -19.09 -6.93
C LYS A 62 -1.50 -20.22 -7.89
N ILE A 63 -2.50 -20.79 -8.58
CA ILE A 63 -2.34 -21.95 -9.49
C ILE A 63 -1.34 -21.70 -10.63
N HIS A 64 -1.13 -20.44 -11.02
CA HIS A 64 -0.22 -20.03 -12.08
C HIS A 64 1.25 -19.86 -11.62
N LYS A 65 1.57 -20.10 -10.34
CA LYS A 65 2.95 -20.02 -9.82
C LYS A 65 3.47 -21.42 -9.48
N PRO A 66 4.77 -21.72 -9.75
CA PRO A 66 5.38 -22.98 -9.35
C PRO A 66 5.16 -23.26 -7.86
N GLY A 67 4.82 -24.51 -7.53
CA GLY A 67 4.49 -24.94 -6.16
C GLY A 67 3.16 -24.39 -5.62
N CYS A 68 2.29 -23.84 -6.47
CA CYS A 68 0.96 -23.35 -6.12
C CYS A 68 0.93 -22.45 -4.87
N LYS A 69 1.85 -21.48 -4.81
CA LYS A 69 2.03 -20.59 -3.65
C LYS A 69 0.70 -20.05 -3.11
N LEU A 70 0.59 -19.98 -1.78
CA LEU A 70 -0.62 -19.50 -1.11
C LEU A 70 -0.66 -17.97 -1.06
N ARG A 71 -1.86 -17.40 -1.18
CA ARG A 71 -2.16 -15.98 -1.04
C ARG A 71 -3.05 -15.80 0.20
N PRO A 72 -2.56 -15.19 1.29
CA PRO A 72 -3.39 -14.87 2.43
C PRO A 72 -4.39 -13.76 2.07
N VAL A 73 -5.65 -13.95 2.48
CA VAL A 73 -6.72 -12.97 2.35
C VAL A 73 -7.52 -12.93 3.64
N VAL A 74 -7.85 -11.73 4.10
CA VAL A 74 -8.69 -11.51 5.28
C VAL A 74 -10.11 -11.18 4.81
N SER A 75 -11.06 -12.04 5.14
CA SER A 75 -12.48 -11.74 4.97
C SER A 75 -12.91 -10.72 6.02
N CYS A 76 -13.08 -9.48 5.60
CA CYS A 76 -13.57 -8.38 6.45
C CYS A 76 -15.10 -8.29 6.49
N ILE A 77 -15.84 -9.22 5.87
CA ILE A 77 -17.30 -9.20 5.84
C ILE A 77 -17.86 -9.24 7.26
N LYS A 78 -18.82 -8.36 7.58
CA LYS A 78 -19.40 -8.17 8.93
C LYS A 78 -18.39 -7.78 10.02
N SER A 79 -17.16 -7.42 9.67
CA SER A 79 -16.20 -6.89 10.64
C SER A 79 -16.59 -5.49 11.09
N PRO A 80 -16.14 -5.06 12.30
CA PRO A 80 -16.42 -3.73 12.82
C PRO A 80 -16.11 -2.59 11.84
N CYS A 81 -14.97 -2.67 11.16
CA CYS A 81 -14.50 -1.57 10.31
C CYS A 81 -15.03 -1.63 8.87
N TYR A 82 -15.66 -2.74 8.43
CA TYR A 82 -15.96 -2.97 7.01
C TYR A 82 -16.68 -1.80 6.31
N LYS A 83 -17.78 -1.33 6.91
CA LYS A 83 -18.59 -0.24 6.33
C LYS A 83 -17.86 1.09 6.39
N LEU A 84 -17.12 1.36 7.47
CA LEU A 84 -16.33 2.57 7.62
C LEU A 84 -15.16 2.62 6.62
N ALA A 85 -14.48 1.49 6.42
CA ALA A 85 -13.42 1.36 5.42
C ALA A 85 -13.96 1.57 4.00
N LYS A 86 -15.16 1.05 3.70
CA LYS A 86 -15.85 1.30 2.41
C LYS A 86 -16.23 2.76 2.24
N PHE A 87 -16.63 3.43 3.33
CA PHE A 87 -16.88 4.86 3.32
C PHE A 87 -15.61 5.67 3.06
N LEU A 88 -14.50 5.36 3.75
CA LEU A 88 -13.19 5.97 3.49
C LEU A 88 -12.73 5.75 2.05
N HIS A 89 -12.93 4.54 1.50
CA HIS A 89 -12.68 4.26 0.09
C HIS A 89 -13.44 5.21 -0.82
N GLY A 90 -14.74 5.39 -0.59
CA GLY A 90 -15.57 6.31 -1.37
C GLY A 90 -15.13 7.78 -1.25
N LEU A 91 -14.67 8.22 -0.08
CA LEU A 91 -14.16 9.58 0.13
C LEU A 91 -12.88 9.87 -0.65
N LEU A 92 -11.98 8.89 -0.73
CA LEU A 92 -10.68 9.05 -1.38
C LEU A 92 -10.69 8.67 -2.87
N THR A 93 -11.70 7.95 -3.35
CA THR A 93 -11.81 7.55 -4.76
C THR A 93 -11.77 8.73 -5.75
N PRO A 94 -12.45 9.87 -5.51
CA PRO A 94 -12.35 11.04 -6.39
C PRO A 94 -10.92 11.51 -6.59
N LEU A 95 -10.11 11.52 -5.52
CA LEU A 95 -8.68 11.85 -5.57
C LEU A 95 -7.89 10.82 -6.39
N ILE A 96 -8.10 9.52 -6.14
CA ILE A 96 -7.39 8.47 -6.90
C ILE A 96 -7.63 8.55 -8.41
N ASN A 97 -8.81 9.03 -8.81
CA ASN A 97 -9.16 9.18 -10.22
C ASN A 97 -8.47 10.37 -10.90
N THR A 98 -7.84 11.27 -10.14
CA THR A 98 -7.03 12.37 -10.68
C THR A 98 -5.57 11.97 -10.93
N PHE A 99 -5.14 10.79 -10.47
CA PHE A 99 -3.78 10.33 -10.62
C PHE A 99 -3.50 9.94 -12.09
N GLU A 100 -2.55 10.63 -12.71
CA GLU A 100 -2.25 10.51 -14.15
C GLU A 100 -1.84 9.10 -14.56
N PHE A 101 -1.02 8.44 -13.74
CA PHE A 101 -0.41 7.13 -14.07
C PHE A 101 -1.23 5.94 -13.58
N ASN A 102 -2.46 6.20 -13.10
CA ASN A 102 -3.33 5.15 -12.59
C ASN A 102 -4.26 4.64 -13.70
N ILE A 103 -4.14 3.36 -14.02
CA ILE A 103 -5.00 2.70 -15.00
C ILE A 103 -6.26 2.19 -14.30
N ARG A 104 -7.43 2.56 -14.81
CA ARG A 104 -8.72 2.21 -14.19
C ARG A 104 -9.08 0.75 -14.39
N ASN A 105 -8.74 0.18 -15.54
CA ASN A 105 -9.07 -1.20 -15.89
C ASN A 105 -8.17 -1.76 -17.02
N SER A 106 -8.25 -3.07 -17.22
CA SER A 106 -7.47 -3.79 -18.23
C SER A 106 -7.79 -3.33 -19.67
N THR A 107 -9.02 -2.89 -19.95
CA THR A 107 -9.41 -2.42 -21.28
C THR A 107 -8.69 -1.13 -21.65
N GLU A 108 -8.57 -0.21 -20.70
CA GLU A 108 -7.77 1.02 -20.86
C GLU A 108 -6.30 0.70 -21.10
N MET A 109 -5.73 -0.24 -20.34
CA MET A 109 -4.35 -0.71 -20.56
C MET A 109 -4.13 -1.26 -21.98
N VAL A 110 -5.04 -2.11 -22.47
CA VAL A 110 -4.95 -2.69 -23.81
C VAL A 110 -5.02 -1.59 -24.89
N ARG A 111 -5.92 -0.61 -24.72
CA ARG A 111 -5.99 0.54 -25.64
C ARG A 111 -4.71 1.36 -25.64
N PHE A 112 -4.16 1.64 -24.45
CA PHE A 112 -2.89 2.35 -24.31
C PHE A 112 -1.77 1.63 -25.08
N ILE A 113 -1.56 0.34 -24.80
CA ILE A 113 -0.51 -0.46 -25.45
C ILE A 113 -0.68 -0.51 -26.97
N ASN A 114 -1.90 -0.69 -27.48
CA ASN A 114 -2.14 -0.77 -28.92
C ASN A 114 -1.86 0.55 -29.65
N ASN A 115 -2.08 1.68 -28.97
CA ASN A 115 -1.92 3.02 -29.53
C ASN A 115 -0.52 3.61 -29.30
N THR A 116 0.28 3.03 -28.41
CA THR A 116 1.67 3.45 -28.19
C THR A 116 2.61 2.78 -29.19
N ARG A 117 3.49 3.56 -29.81
CA ARG A 117 4.64 3.07 -30.58
C ARG A 117 5.91 3.50 -29.87
N LEU A 118 6.73 2.54 -29.47
CA LEU A 118 8.02 2.80 -28.85
C LEU A 118 9.07 2.99 -29.97
N PRO A 119 10.00 3.96 -29.84
CA PRO A 119 11.12 4.08 -30.75
C PRO A 119 12.01 2.82 -30.74
N PRO A 120 12.78 2.54 -31.81
CA PRO A 120 13.55 1.31 -31.95
C PRO A 120 14.61 1.07 -30.85
N ASP A 121 15.09 2.14 -30.23
CA ASP A 121 16.11 2.16 -29.17
C ASP A 121 15.53 2.05 -27.76
N TYR A 122 14.21 1.93 -27.62
CA TYR A 122 13.54 1.89 -26.33
C TYR A 122 13.27 0.46 -25.91
N ILE A 123 13.49 0.18 -24.63
CA ILE A 123 13.18 -1.11 -24.00
C ILE A 123 12.02 -0.96 -23.01
N LEU A 124 11.06 -1.88 -23.06
CA LEU A 124 9.98 -1.91 -22.09
C LEU A 124 10.44 -2.59 -20.79
N VAL A 125 10.20 -1.90 -19.69
CA VAL A 125 10.53 -2.34 -18.33
C VAL A 125 9.26 -2.63 -17.54
N SER A 126 9.20 -3.78 -16.88
CA SER A 126 8.12 -4.14 -15.96
C SER A 126 8.70 -4.46 -14.58
N LEU A 127 8.04 -3.90 -13.57
CA LEU A 127 8.40 -3.97 -12.15
C LEU A 127 7.14 -4.40 -11.37
N ASP A 128 7.29 -5.32 -10.42
CA ASP A 128 6.19 -5.81 -9.57
C ASP A 128 6.45 -5.50 -8.11
N VAL A 129 5.46 -4.98 -7.40
CA VAL A 129 5.57 -4.59 -5.99
C VAL A 129 5.32 -5.78 -5.07
N VAL A 130 6.21 -6.01 -4.11
CA VAL A 130 6.10 -7.09 -3.13
C VAL A 130 5.12 -6.76 -2.04
N SER A 131 4.13 -7.62 -1.87
CA SER A 131 3.24 -7.60 -0.70
C SER A 131 2.69 -6.19 -0.40
N LEU A 132 2.31 -5.46 -1.47
CA LEU A 132 1.93 -4.05 -1.43
C LEU A 132 1.07 -3.68 -0.22
N PHE A 133 0.01 -4.45 0.04
CA PHE A 133 -0.92 -4.15 1.13
C PHE A 133 -0.30 -4.29 2.53
N THR A 134 0.50 -5.31 2.80
CA THR A 134 1.12 -5.48 4.12
C THR A 134 2.27 -4.49 4.37
N ASN A 135 2.71 -3.78 3.33
CA ASN A 135 3.80 -2.82 3.39
C ASN A 135 3.33 -1.36 3.22
N ILE A 136 2.03 -1.07 3.31
CA ILE A 136 1.53 0.32 3.28
C ILE A 136 1.94 1.01 4.59
N PRO A 137 2.88 1.97 4.57
CA PRO A 137 3.33 2.60 5.80
C PRO A 137 2.24 3.57 6.27
N LYS A 138 1.65 3.30 7.42
CA LYS A 138 0.62 4.17 7.99
C LYS A 138 1.12 5.61 8.18
N ALA A 139 2.37 5.78 8.62
CA ALA A 139 2.96 7.10 8.83
C ALA A 139 3.01 7.90 7.53
N LEU A 140 3.46 7.26 6.45
CA LEU A 140 3.51 7.87 5.12
C LEU A 140 2.10 8.28 4.65
N VAL A 141 1.10 7.41 4.76
CA VAL A 141 -0.29 7.77 4.40
C VAL A 141 -0.75 9.04 5.12
N LEU A 142 -0.46 9.17 6.43
CA LEU A 142 -0.85 10.35 7.19
C LEU A 142 -0.05 11.60 6.80
N GLU A 143 1.23 11.44 6.47
CA GLU A 143 2.08 12.51 5.93
C GLU A 143 1.54 13.03 4.61
N ILE A 144 1.17 12.14 3.67
CA ILE A 144 0.57 12.51 2.38
C ILE A 144 -0.66 13.37 2.58
N ILE A 145 -1.58 12.89 3.42
CA ILE A 145 -2.80 13.66 3.72
C ILE A 145 -2.45 14.99 4.38
N ASN A 146 -1.40 15.04 5.20
CA ASN A 146 -1.01 16.29 5.85
C ASN A 146 -0.43 17.31 4.88
N GLU A 147 0.41 16.89 3.94
CA GLU A 147 1.05 17.73 2.94
C GLU A 147 0.04 18.20 1.87
N GLU A 148 -0.78 17.29 1.35
CA GLU A 148 -1.63 17.53 0.17
C GLU A 148 -3.06 17.99 0.50
N TYR A 149 -3.42 18.13 1.78
CA TYR A 149 -4.81 18.37 2.18
C TYR A 149 -5.46 19.57 1.48
N GLU A 150 -4.75 20.69 1.39
CA GLU A 150 -5.29 21.91 0.76
C GLU A 150 -5.54 21.75 -0.74
N THR A 151 -4.79 20.87 -1.41
CA THR A 151 -4.99 20.52 -2.82
C THR A 151 -6.23 19.65 -3.00
N ILE A 152 -6.51 18.75 -2.04
CA ILE A 152 -7.53 17.70 -2.17
C ILE A 152 -8.84 17.99 -1.43
N ARG A 153 -8.89 19.02 -0.58
CA ARG A 153 -10.03 19.35 0.30
C ARG A 153 -11.37 19.42 -0.42
N GLU A 154 -11.40 20.00 -1.62
CA GLU A 154 -12.62 20.15 -2.43
C GLU A 154 -13.12 18.80 -2.97
N LEU A 155 -12.21 17.83 -3.16
CA LEU A 155 -12.52 16.47 -3.59
C LEU A 155 -13.00 15.61 -2.41
N VAL A 156 -12.36 15.73 -1.24
CA VAL A 156 -12.55 14.78 -0.13
C VAL A 156 -13.67 15.20 0.84
N LYS A 157 -14.21 16.42 0.75
CA LYS A 157 -15.44 16.90 1.46
C LYS A 157 -15.52 16.55 2.97
N VAL A 158 -14.39 16.38 3.62
CA VAL A 158 -14.25 16.02 5.04
C VAL A 158 -12.99 16.71 5.56
N SER A 159 -13.06 17.28 6.78
CA SER A 159 -11.93 18.00 7.36
C SER A 159 -10.68 17.11 7.52
N LYS A 160 -9.49 17.72 7.43
CA LYS A 160 -8.19 17.06 7.57
C LYS A 160 -8.10 16.15 8.80
N GLY A 161 -8.47 16.69 9.96
CA GLY A 161 -8.45 15.96 11.22
C GLY A 161 -9.34 14.72 11.22
N LYS A 162 -10.52 14.79 10.57
CA LYS A 162 -11.45 13.66 10.47
C LYS A 162 -10.97 12.63 9.46
N LEU A 163 -10.43 13.05 8.33
CA LEU A 163 -9.83 12.14 7.36
C LEU A 163 -8.67 11.35 8.00
N CYS A 164 -7.76 12.04 8.69
CA CYS A 164 -6.68 11.39 9.44
C CYS A 164 -7.21 10.44 10.53
N SER A 165 -8.30 10.81 11.22
CA SER A 165 -8.94 9.96 12.23
C SER A 165 -9.54 8.68 11.62
N LEU A 166 -10.23 8.80 10.48
CA LEU A 166 -10.79 7.68 9.73
C LEU A 166 -9.71 6.70 9.27
N ILE A 167 -8.63 7.21 8.68
CA ILE A 167 -7.47 6.41 8.25
C ILE A 167 -6.85 5.69 9.46
N ASN A 168 -6.62 6.42 10.55
CA ASN A 168 -6.06 5.86 11.78
C ASN A 168 -6.89 4.70 12.33
N VAL A 169 -8.22 4.81 12.30
CA VAL A 169 -9.14 3.77 12.76
C VAL A 169 -9.07 2.54 11.84
N CYS A 170 -9.04 2.74 10.52
CA CYS A 170 -8.91 1.64 9.56
C CYS A 170 -7.63 0.82 9.78
N PHE A 171 -6.49 1.48 10.06
CA PHE A 171 -5.26 0.77 10.42
C PHE A 171 -5.35 0.13 11.82
N LYS A 172 -5.79 0.87 12.85
CA LYS A 172 -5.85 0.37 14.25
C LYS A 172 -6.84 -0.80 14.46
N THR A 173 -7.77 -0.99 13.55
CA THR A 173 -8.77 -2.07 13.58
C THR A 173 -8.45 -3.18 12.56
N SER A 174 -7.20 -3.27 12.12
CA SER A 174 -6.71 -4.38 11.30
C SER A 174 -6.31 -5.56 12.20
N TYR A 175 -7.18 -6.56 12.26
CA TYR A 175 -6.98 -7.81 12.98
C TYR A 175 -7.73 -8.94 12.26
N PHE A 176 -7.42 -10.19 12.60
CA PHE A 176 -8.16 -11.35 12.11
C PHE A 176 -7.99 -12.54 13.04
N THR A 177 -8.82 -13.57 12.84
CA THR A 177 -8.64 -14.89 13.43
C THR A 177 -8.18 -15.91 12.38
N PHE A 178 -7.31 -16.82 12.81
CA PHE A 178 -6.88 -17.99 12.07
C PHE A 178 -6.72 -19.16 13.06
N ASN A 179 -7.32 -20.31 12.79
CA ASN A 179 -7.31 -21.48 13.69
C ASN A 179 -7.66 -21.13 15.16
N ASN A 180 -8.68 -20.29 15.36
CA ASN A 180 -9.14 -19.81 16.68
C ASN A 180 -8.12 -18.98 17.47
N VAL A 181 -7.03 -18.55 16.84
CA VAL A 181 -6.05 -17.62 17.39
C VAL A 181 -6.29 -16.24 16.77
N PHE A 182 -6.17 -15.18 17.57
CA PHE A 182 -6.33 -13.80 17.10
C PHE A 182 -4.97 -13.16 16.82
N TYR A 183 -4.91 -12.39 15.75
CA TYR A 183 -3.72 -11.68 15.31
C TYR A 183 -4.08 -10.22 15.04
N LEU A 184 -3.30 -9.30 15.63
CA LEU A 184 -3.31 -7.90 15.27
C LEU A 184 -2.28 -7.67 14.16
N GLN A 185 -2.66 -6.95 13.12
CA GLN A 185 -1.72 -6.50 12.12
C GLN A 185 -1.13 -5.16 12.57
N LEU A 186 0.18 -5.12 12.81
CA LEU A 186 0.88 -3.96 13.36
C LEU A 186 1.16 -2.90 12.31
N ASP A 187 1.48 -3.32 11.09
CA ASP A 187 1.76 -2.44 9.96
C ASP A 187 1.11 -2.93 8.66
N GLY A 188 0.93 -2.00 7.73
CA GLY A 188 0.19 -2.24 6.50
C GLY A 188 -1.32 -2.39 6.71
N SER A 189 -1.98 -2.81 5.64
CA SER A 189 -3.40 -3.09 5.60
C SER A 189 -3.64 -4.52 5.11
N SER A 190 -4.67 -5.19 5.64
CA SER A 190 -4.94 -6.58 5.27
C SER A 190 -5.52 -6.68 3.86
N MET A 191 -5.11 -7.70 3.09
CA MET A 191 -5.73 -7.97 1.79
C MET A 191 -7.19 -8.36 2.04
N GLY A 192 -8.15 -7.54 1.59
CA GLY A 192 -9.58 -7.75 1.81
C GLY A 192 -10.24 -6.68 2.68
N ASN A 193 -9.46 -5.78 3.29
CA ASN A 193 -10.02 -4.54 3.84
C ASN A 193 -10.39 -3.58 2.69
N PRO A 194 -11.63 -3.05 2.64
CA PRO A 194 -12.07 -2.16 1.57
C PRO A 194 -11.23 -0.87 1.39
N ALA A 195 -10.55 -0.41 2.44
CA ALA A 195 -9.70 0.77 2.38
C ALA A 195 -8.31 0.47 1.78
N SER A 196 -7.82 -0.78 1.81
CA SER A 196 -6.44 -1.09 1.40
C SER A 196 -6.10 -0.65 -0.03
N PRO A 197 -6.96 -0.86 -1.04
CA PRO A 197 -6.65 -0.44 -2.41
C PRO A 197 -6.44 1.06 -2.55
N VAL A 198 -7.29 1.87 -1.90
CA VAL A 198 -7.19 3.32 -2.01
C VAL A 198 -5.98 3.87 -1.26
N LEU A 199 -5.65 3.29 -0.10
CA LEU A 199 -4.47 3.67 0.67
C LEU A 199 -3.17 3.27 -0.06
N ALA A 200 -3.18 2.12 -0.74
CA ALA A 200 -2.07 1.70 -1.59
C ALA A 200 -1.87 2.67 -2.75
N ASN A 201 -2.94 3.04 -3.46
CA ASN A 201 -2.84 3.99 -4.57
C ASN A 201 -2.32 5.35 -4.10
N LEU A 202 -2.76 5.84 -2.94
CA LEU A 202 -2.24 7.09 -2.37
C LEU A 202 -0.72 7.04 -2.15
N VAL A 203 -0.20 5.93 -1.62
CA VAL A 203 1.25 5.74 -1.44
C VAL A 203 1.97 5.58 -2.78
N MET A 204 1.39 4.84 -3.72
CA MET A 204 1.98 4.60 -5.04
C MET A 204 1.99 5.84 -5.92
N ASP A 205 1.14 6.83 -5.64
CA ASP A 205 1.15 8.12 -6.33
C ASP A 205 1.94 9.21 -5.57
N TYR A 206 2.45 8.90 -4.37
CA TYR A 206 3.06 9.88 -3.47
C TYR A 206 4.03 10.84 -4.18
N ARG A 207 3.79 12.15 -3.98
CA ARG A 207 4.51 13.27 -4.58
C ARG A 207 4.53 13.22 -6.11
N ASN A 208 3.41 12.92 -6.76
CA ASN A 208 3.28 12.88 -8.21
C ASN A 208 4.31 11.93 -8.85
N ASN A 209 3.96 10.65 -8.90
CA ASN A 209 4.69 9.62 -9.64
C ASN A 209 5.88 9.00 -8.88
N TYR A 210 5.63 8.39 -7.72
CA TYR A 210 6.63 7.57 -7.01
C TYR A 210 7.37 6.62 -7.96
N PRO A 211 6.74 5.88 -8.90
CA PRO A 211 7.45 5.06 -9.87
C PRO A 211 8.42 5.84 -10.74
N THR A 212 8.04 7.00 -11.28
CA THR A 212 8.95 7.80 -12.12
C THR A 212 10.01 8.50 -11.31
N LYS A 213 9.71 9.09 -10.16
CA LYS A 213 10.74 9.64 -9.26
C LYS A 213 11.73 8.56 -8.81
N PHE A 214 11.24 7.36 -8.58
CA PHE A 214 12.05 6.19 -8.28
C PHE A 214 12.95 5.81 -9.47
N ILE A 215 12.39 5.75 -10.68
CA ILE A 215 13.14 5.47 -11.92
C ILE A 215 14.16 6.57 -12.21
N ASP A 216 13.78 7.85 -12.12
CA ASP A 216 14.65 9.02 -12.30
C ASP A 216 15.77 9.04 -11.26
N CYS A 217 15.47 8.74 -10.00
CA CYS A 217 16.49 8.55 -8.97
C CYS A 217 17.47 7.44 -9.35
N CYS A 218 16.98 6.29 -9.84
CA CYS A 218 17.84 5.20 -10.31
C CYS A 218 18.70 5.61 -11.52
N ILE A 219 18.13 6.32 -12.49
CA ILE A 219 18.83 6.80 -13.69
C ILE A 219 19.88 7.85 -13.32
N ASN A 220 19.54 8.81 -12.45
CA ASN A 220 20.46 9.84 -12.00
C ASN A 220 21.60 9.23 -11.17
N LYS A 221 21.31 8.26 -10.30
CA LYS A 221 22.32 7.47 -9.58
C LYS A 221 23.24 6.67 -10.51
N PHE A 222 22.72 6.17 -11.63
CA PHE A 222 23.52 5.50 -12.66
C PHE A 222 24.43 6.50 -13.39
N LYS A 223 23.88 7.64 -13.83
CA LYS A 223 24.63 8.68 -14.56
C LYS A 223 25.73 9.32 -13.72
N SER A 224 25.45 9.69 -12.47
CA SER A 224 26.43 10.32 -11.58
C SER A 224 27.63 9.40 -11.31
N LYS A 225 27.40 8.09 -11.25
CA LYS A 225 28.46 7.09 -11.02
C LYS A 225 29.35 6.81 -12.23
N HIS A 226 28.86 7.09 -13.44
CA HIS A 226 29.59 6.87 -14.69
C HIS A 226 30.20 8.16 -15.27
N MET A 227 29.88 9.34 -14.71
CA MET A 227 30.45 10.62 -15.15
C MET A 227 31.40 11.29 -14.13
N ASP A 228 31.41 10.90 -12.84
CA ASP A 228 32.27 11.52 -11.84
C ASP A 228 33.27 10.54 -11.20
N GLU A 229 34.52 10.65 -11.61
CA GLU A 229 35.69 9.98 -11.02
C GLU A 229 36.19 10.65 -9.73
N ARG A 230 35.45 11.57 -9.09
CA ARG A 230 35.95 12.26 -7.88
C ARG A 230 34.87 12.64 -6.85
N ARG A 231 35.09 12.13 -5.63
CA ARG A 231 34.65 12.59 -4.28
C ARG A 231 33.32 12.06 -3.70
N ASP A 232 33.48 10.96 -2.95
CA ASP A 232 33.03 10.69 -1.57
C ASP A 232 31.85 11.49 -1.00
N ASN A 233 30.68 10.85 -0.89
CA ASN A 233 30.22 10.17 0.33
C ASN A 233 28.74 9.71 0.19
N LEU A 234 28.45 8.51 0.71
CA LEU A 234 27.12 7.91 1.02
C LEU A 234 26.40 7.11 -0.11
N ILE A 235 25.49 6.19 0.28
CA ILE A 235 25.79 4.75 0.45
C ILE A 235 25.41 3.90 -0.78
N ALA A 236 26.38 3.63 -1.65
CA ALA A 236 26.42 2.39 -2.43
C ALA A 236 27.32 1.40 -1.70
N ASP A 237 26.87 0.16 -1.54
CA ASP A 237 27.78 -0.91 -1.13
C ASP A 237 28.74 -1.18 -2.27
N LYS A 238 29.88 -0.48 -2.23
CA LYS A 238 30.95 -0.57 -3.22
C LYS A 238 31.57 -1.98 -3.24
N GLN A 239 31.31 -2.84 -2.24
CA GLN A 239 31.88 -4.18 -2.20
C GLN A 239 31.20 -5.17 -3.16
N GLU A 240 29.97 -4.92 -3.63
CA GLU A 240 29.22 -5.96 -4.36
C GLU A 240 28.61 -5.54 -5.69
N ASN A 241 28.87 -4.32 -6.17
CA ASN A 241 28.27 -3.77 -7.38
C ASN A 241 26.75 -4.03 -7.46
N ARG A 242 25.94 -3.53 -6.51
CA ARG A 242 24.48 -3.76 -6.53
C ARG A 242 23.61 -2.50 -6.49
N PHE A 243 22.52 -2.49 -7.26
CA PHE A 243 21.43 -1.48 -7.18
C PHE A 243 20.32 -1.98 -6.25
N ARG A 244 19.96 -1.21 -5.22
CA ARG A 244 18.99 -1.62 -4.18
C ARG A 244 17.59 -1.06 -4.47
N PHE A 245 16.58 -1.94 -4.48
CA PHE A 245 15.17 -1.62 -4.76
C PHE A 245 14.27 -1.87 -3.53
N PRO A 246 13.61 -0.85 -2.97
CA PRO A 246 12.85 -0.92 -1.72
C PRO A 246 11.61 -1.83 -1.64
N TYR A 247 10.94 -2.04 -2.77
CA TYR A 247 9.58 -2.62 -2.79
C TYR A 247 9.30 -3.50 -3.98
N ILE A 248 10.28 -3.69 -4.87
CA ILE A 248 10.08 -4.43 -6.12
C ILE A 248 10.59 -5.86 -5.91
N ARG A 249 9.92 -6.87 -6.45
CA ARG A 249 10.51 -8.21 -6.61
C ARG A 249 10.21 -8.71 -7.99
N GLY A 250 11.28 -9.05 -8.68
CA GLY A 250 11.19 -9.45 -10.07
C GLY A 250 11.45 -8.24 -10.96
N LEU A 251 12.54 -8.36 -11.70
CA LEU A 251 12.82 -7.54 -12.87
C LEU A 251 12.37 -8.35 -14.08
N SER A 252 11.86 -7.70 -15.12
CA SER A 252 11.79 -8.32 -16.44
C SER A 252 13.15 -8.94 -16.80
N GLN A 253 13.15 -10.18 -17.33
CA GLN A 253 14.38 -10.83 -17.81
C GLN A 253 15.13 -9.96 -18.82
N ASN A 254 14.41 -9.09 -19.55
CA ASN A 254 15.01 -8.16 -20.50
C ASN A 254 15.89 -7.10 -19.82
N ILE A 255 15.51 -6.63 -18.63
CA ILE A 255 16.33 -5.67 -17.87
C ILE A 255 17.53 -6.36 -17.26
N MET A 256 17.38 -7.61 -16.78
CA MET A 256 18.52 -8.42 -16.35
C MET A 256 19.55 -8.60 -17.46
N ARG A 257 19.13 -8.63 -18.74
CA ARG A 257 20.03 -8.63 -19.89
C ARG A 257 20.73 -7.28 -20.09
N CYS A 258 20.07 -6.15 -19.81
CA CYS A 258 20.71 -4.82 -19.85
C CYS A 258 21.85 -4.70 -18.83
N PHE A 259 21.72 -5.35 -17.67
CA PHE A 259 22.77 -5.42 -16.65
C PHE A 259 23.80 -6.53 -16.89
N ARG A 260 23.68 -7.37 -17.94
CA ARG A 260 24.69 -8.45 -18.21
C ARG A 260 26.04 -7.91 -18.66
N VAL A 261 26.06 -6.72 -19.26
CA VAL A 261 27.26 -6.05 -19.77
C VAL A 261 27.85 -5.06 -18.75
N THR A 262 27.27 -4.98 -17.56
CA THR A 262 27.78 -4.14 -16.48
C THR A 262 28.17 -5.02 -15.30
N ASP A 263 29.08 -4.53 -14.46
CA ASP A 263 29.44 -5.27 -13.25
C ASP A 263 28.34 -5.23 -12.17
N TRP A 264 27.21 -4.55 -12.45
CA TRP A 264 26.17 -4.20 -11.48
C TRP A 264 24.97 -5.16 -11.51
N LYS A 265 24.55 -5.63 -10.33
CA LYS A 265 23.39 -6.52 -10.16
C LYS A 265 22.26 -5.85 -9.37
N PRO A 266 20.99 -5.99 -9.78
CA PRO A 266 19.86 -5.52 -8.99
C PRO A 266 19.66 -6.38 -7.74
N ALA A 267 19.41 -5.75 -6.59
CA ALA A 267 19.16 -6.34 -5.28
C ALA A 267 17.87 -5.75 -4.67
N PHE A 268 17.03 -6.57 -4.05
CA PHE A 268 15.71 -6.17 -3.54
C PHE A 268 15.67 -6.35 -2.01
N TYR A 269 15.23 -5.34 -1.26
CA TYR A 269 15.16 -5.39 0.22
C TYR A 269 13.79 -4.96 0.74
N ASN A 270 13.41 -5.46 1.92
CA ASN A 270 12.22 -5.04 2.66
C ASN A 270 12.54 -3.75 3.44
N ILE A 271 12.08 -2.61 2.96
CA ILE A 271 12.15 -1.35 3.71
C ILE A 271 11.10 -1.34 4.82
N LYS A 272 11.52 -0.97 6.03
CA LYS A 272 10.65 -0.93 7.23
C LYS A 272 10.37 0.50 7.72
N LYS A 273 11.05 1.52 7.18
CA LYS A 273 10.80 2.94 7.51
C LYS A 273 10.88 3.82 6.26
N ALA A 274 10.00 4.83 6.18
CA ALA A 274 9.98 5.80 5.07
C ALA A 274 11.32 6.56 4.89
N GLY A 275 12.10 6.71 5.96
CA GLY A 275 13.43 7.33 5.95
C GLY A 275 14.55 6.50 5.32
N ASP A 276 14.39 5.18 5.17
CA ASP A 276 15.44 4.30 4.59
C ASP A 276 15.60 4.51 3.05
N ILE A 277 14.81 5.40 2.45
CA ILE A 277 14.85 5.77 1.04
C ILE A 277 15.85 6.91 0.79
N LEU A 278 16.34 7.59 1.84
CA LEU A 278 17.02 8.88 1.71
C LEU A 278 18.46 8.95 2.23
N ASP A 279 19.14 7.83 2.52
CA ASP A 279 20.58 7.79 2.84
C ASP A 279 21.39 6.85 1.91
#